data_AF-A0ABD7S0C9-F1
#
_entry.id   AF-A0ABD7S0C9-F1
#
_cell.length_a   1.000
_cell.length_b   1.000
_cell.length_c   1.000
_cell.angle_alpha   90.00
_cell.angle_beta   90.00
_cell.angle_gamma   90.00
#
_symmetry.space_group_name_H-M   'P 1'
#
loop_
_entity.id
_entity.type
_entity.pdbx_description
1 polymer ?
#
loop_
_entity_poly.entity_id
_entity_poly.type
_entity_poly.pdbx_seq_one_letter_code
_entity_poly.pdbx_strand_id
1 'polypeptide(L)'
;MKNLVKKKKRLFDGAESDFYVFSSMLDTTDLGPVLFDNRQVQYLWELGERQADALVGLIPGAIKHLDFPGDTPAYKQGNLALYVQRVTGRDDNHSMFIIVAAGEAQPARFVIDLCGVFVDE
;
A
#
# COMPACT_ATOMS: atom_id res chain seq x y z
N MET A 1 -0.71 -15.87 -1.26
CA MET A 1 -0.37 -14.48 -1.63
C MET A 1 0.98 -14.42 -2.33
N LYS A 2 0.98 -14.06 -3.61
CA LYS A 2 2.18 -13.87 -4.43
C LYS A 2 2.45 -12.38 -4.63
N ASN A 3 3.67 -11.91 -4.39
CA ASN A 3 4.08 -10.52 -4.67
C ASN A 3 4.53 -10.36 -6.13
N LEU A 4 3.80 -9.55 -6.89
CA LEU A 4 4.05 -9.21 -8.30
C LEU A 4 5.08 -8.09 -8.46
N VAL A 5 5.29 -7.26 -7.43
CA VAL A 5 6.25 -6.15 -7.43
C VAL A 5 7.14 -6.22 -6.19
N LYS A 6 8.35 -6.77 -6.37
CA LYS A 6 9.30 -7.03 -5.27
C LYS A 6 10.16 -5.83 -4.85
N LYS A 7 10.13 -4.73 -5.60
CA LYS A 7 10.98 -3.56 -5.36
C LYS A 7 10.15 -2.36 -4.91
N LYS A 8 10.61 -1.72 -3.84
CA LYS A 8 10.09 -0.42 -3.42
C LYS A 8 10.29 0.62 -4.54
N LYS A 9 9.25 1.38 -4.87
CA LYS A 9 9.29 2.41 -5.92
C LYS A 9 8.57 3.68 -5.44
N ARG A 10 9.21 4.85 -5.55
CA ARG A 10 8.57 6.15 -5.33
C ARG A 10 7.56 6.38 -6.46
N LEU A 11 6.28 6.50 -6.11
CA LEU A 11 5.21 6.83 -7.06
C LEU A 11 4.95 8.33 -7.11
N PHE A 12 4.95 8.97 -5.94
CA PHE A 12 4.66 10.40 -5.80
C PHE A 12 5.61 11.05 -4.81
N ASP A 13 6.00 12.28 -5.11
CA ASP A 13 6.84 13.13 -4.26
C ASP A 13 6.51 14.60 -4.56
N GLY A 14 5.69 15.23 -3.70
CA GLY A 14 5.06 16.50 -4.05
C GLY A 14 4.40 17.22 -2.89
N ALA A 15 3.56 18.19 -3.25
CA ALA A 15 2.76 18.96 -2.30
C ALA A 15 1.47 18.20 -1.92
N GLU A 16 0.87 18.61 -0.81
CA GLU A 16 -0.38 18.03 -0.28
C GLU A 16 -1.54 18.09 -1.29
N SER A 17 -1.66 19.19 -2.04
CA SER A 17 -2.76 19.40 -2.99
C SER A 17 -2.86 18.30 -4.05
N ASP A 18 -1.72 17.81 -4.51
CA ASP A 18 -1.64 16.78 -5.54
C ASP A 18 -1.63 15.38 -4.94
N PHE A 19 -1.21 15.24 -3.68
CA PHE A 19 -1.12 13.97 -2.98
C PHE A 19 -2.46 13.25 -2.91
N TYR A 20 -3.52 13.95 -2.49
CA TYR A 20 -4.84 13.33 -2.29
C TYR A 20 -5.52 12.91 -3.59
N VAL A 21 -5.19 13.52 -4.72
CA VAL A 21 -5.78 13.23 -6.03
C VAL A 21 -4.85 12.41 -6.93
N PHE A 22 -3.68 12.03 -6.42
CA PHE A 22 -2.67 11.32 -7.19
C PHE A 22 -3.17 9.94 -7.64
N SER A 23 -2.88 9.61 -8.90
CA SER A 23 -3.08 8.28 -9.45
C SER A 23 -1.96 7.93 -10.42
N SER A 24 -1.70 6.64 -10.60
CA SER A 24 -0.63 6.15 -11.48
C SER A 24 -0.94 4.76 -12.01
N MET A 25 -0.58 4.49 -13.26
CA MET A 25 -0.62 3.13 -13.79
C MET A 25 0.62 2.37 -13.32
N LEU A 26 0.39 1.21 -12.72
CA LEU A 26 1.42 0.29 -12.27
C LEU A 26 1.49 -0.90 -13.23
N ASP A 27 2.66 -1.12 -13.83
CA ASP A 27 2.90 -2.30 -14.64
C ASP A 27 3.16 -3.51 -13.73
N THR A 28 2.27 -4.51 -13.79
CA THR A 28 2.47 -5.80 -13.14
C THR A 28 2.88 -6.83 -14.17
N THR A 29 3.93 -7.61 -13.87
CA THR A 29 4.54 -8.54 -14.83
C THR A 29 3.57 -9.60 -15.36
N ASP A 30 2.59 -10.00 -14.54
CA ASP A 30 1.74 -11.17 -14.81
C ASP A 30 0.29 -10.81 -15.17
N LEU A 31 -0.21 -9.62 -14.77
CA LEU A 31 -1.63 -9.25 -14.90
C LEU A 31 -1.86 -7.97 -15.71
N GLY A 32 -0.78 -7.39 -16.26
CA GLY A 32 -0.83 -6.16 -17.02
C GLY A 32 -0.94 -4.91 -16.14
N PRO A 33 -1.27 -3.76 -16.74
CA PRO A 33 -1.27 -2.49 -16.03
C PRO A 33 -2.51 -2.35 -15.14
N VAL A 34 -2.30 -1.97 -13.88
CA VAL A 34 -3.34 -1.73 -12.88
C VAL A 34 -3.33 -0.26 -12.43
N LEU A 35 -4.51 0.30 -12.18
CA LEU A 35 -4.61 1.69 -11.72
C LEU A 35 -4.45 1.76 -10.20
N PHE A 36 -3.42 2.47 -9.75
CA PHE A 36 -3.37 2.99 -8.39
C PHE A 36 -4.06 4.36 -8.32
N ASP A 37 -4.97 4.53 -7.37
CA ASP A 37 -5.68 5.79 -7.10
C ASP A 37 -5.65 6.05 -5.58
N ASN A 38 -4.92 7.08 -5.16
CA ASN A 38 -4.75 7.39 -3.75
C ASN A 38 -6.06 7.76 -3.05
N ARG A 39 -7.13 8.10 -3.79
CA ARG A 39 -8.46 8.36 -3.23
C ARG A 39 -9.19 7.10 -2.80
N GLN A 40 -8.75 5.93 -3.27
CA GLN A 40 -9.41 4.64 -3.05
C GLN A 40 -8.68 3.79 -2.00
N VAL A 41 -7.63 4.33 -1.38
CA VAL A 41 -6.85 3.58 -0.39
C VAL A 41 -7.54 3.59 0.98
N GLN A 42 -7.38 2.50 1.71
CA GLN A 42 -7.79 2.31 3.09
C GLN A 42 -6.57 2.04 3.94
N TYR A 43 -6.66 2.25 5.26
CA TYR A 43 -5.57 1.84 6.12
C TYR A 43 -5.39 0.32 6.07
N LEU A 44 -4.14 -0.17 6.13
CA LEU A 44 -3.89 -1.61 6.03
C LEU A 44 -4.62 -2.44 7.11
N TRP A 45 -4.81 -1.88 8.30
CA TRP A 45 -5.50 -2.56 9.39
C TRP A 45 -6.99 -2.84 9.10
N GLU A 46 -7.60 -2.14 8.14
CA GLU A 46 -9.00 -2.35 7.73
C GLU A 46 -9.23 -3.70 7.04
N LEU A 47 -8.17 -4.38 6.59
CA LEU A 47 -8.24 -5.77 6.11
C LEU A 47 -8.44 -6.81 7.25
N GLY A 48 -8.35 -6.37 8.51
CA GLY A 48 -8.27 -7.24 9.66
C GLY A 48 -6.85 -7.69 9.96
N GLU A 49 -6.56 -7.83 11.24
CA GLU A 49 -5.20 -8.04 11.79
C GLU A 49 -4.47 -9.23 11.15
N ARG A 50 -5.16 -10.36 10.96
CA ARG A 50 -4.57 -11.57 10.35
C ARG A 50 -4.07 -11.32 8.93
N GLN A 51 -4.86 -10.63 8.10
CA GLN A 51 -4.52 -10.38 6.71
C GLN A 51 -3.45 -9.28 6.59
N ALA A 52 -3.58 -8.23 7.41
CA ALA A 52 -2.59 -7.16 7.50
C ALA A 52 -1.22 -7.67 7.96
N ASP A 53 -1.17 -8.51 9.01
CA ASP A 53 0.06 -9.12 9.51
C ASP A 53 0.73 -10.00 8.44
N ALA A 54 -0.05 -10.78 7.68
CA ALA A 54 0.47 -11.60 6.59
C ALA A 54 1.10 -10.75 5.48
N LEU A 55 0.45 -9.65 5.09
CA LEU A 55 0.99 -8.71 4.09
C LEU A 55 2.25 -8.01 4.59
N VAL A 56 2.26 -7.53 5.83
CA VAL A 56 3.43 -6.87 6.43
C VAL A 56 4.62 -7.80 6.52
N GLY A 57 4.43 -9.08 6.87
CA GLY A 57 5.49 -10.08 6.87
C GLY A 57 6.14 -10.32 5.50
N LEU A 58 5.47 -9.93 4.42
CA LEU A 58 5.97 -10.05 3.03
C LEU A 58 6.61 -8.75 2.51
N ILE A 59 6.53 -7.64 3.25
CA ILE A 59 7.08 -6.34 2.88
C ILE A 59 8.36 -6.08 3.68
N PRO A 60 9.55 -6.12 3.07
CA PRO A 60 10.81 -5.88 3.79
C PRO A 60 10.82 -4.52 4.52
N GLY A 61 11.13 -4.54 5.80
CA GLY A 61 11.22 -3.35 6.65
C GLY A 61 9.87 -2.79 7.15
N ALA A 62 8.75 -3.35 6.70
CA ALA A 62 7.45 -3.00 7.27
C ALA A 62 7.33 -3.53 8.69
N ILE A 63 6.69 -2.74 9.55
CA ILE A 63 6.47 -3.08 10.95
C ILE A 63 5.00 -2.91 11.32
N LYS A 64 4.57 -3.75 12.26
CA LYS A 64 3.36 -3.51 13.05
C LYS A 64 3.77 -2.73 14.29
N HIS A 65 3.15 -1.60 14.52
CA HIS A 65 3.34 -0.78 15.70
C HIS A 65 2.05 -0.75 16.51
N LEU A 66 2.17 -0.92 17.82
CA LEU A 66 1.05 -0.86 18.75
C LEU A 66 1.49 0.02 19.91
N ASP A 67 0.83 1.18 20.06
CA ASP A 67 1.15 2.13 21.12
C ASP A 67 0.73 1.57 22.50
N PHE A 68 -0.48 0.99 22.58
CA PHE A 68 -0.99 0.32 23.78
C PHE A 68 -1.72 -1.01 23.49
N PRO A 69 -1.70 -1.98 24.41
CA PRO A 69 -2.49 -3.19 24.28
C PRO A 69 -3.99 -2.89 24.11
N GLY A 70 -4.58 -3.32 22.99
CA GLY A 70 -5.99 -3.08 22.66
C GLY A 70 -6.23 -1.96 21.64
N ASP A 71 -5.21 -1.20 21.28
CA ASP A 71 -5.31 -0.19 20.22
C ASP A 71 -5.41 -0.81 18.83
N THR A 72 -5.88 -0.01 17.88
CA THR A 72 -5.79 -0.36 16.46
C THR A 72 -4.31 -0.38 16.03
N PRO A 73 -3.80 -1.50 15.50
CA PRO A 73 -2.40 -1.58 15.09
C PRO A 73 -2.09 -0.61 13.96
N ALA A 74 -1.03 0.17 14.13
CA ALA A 74 -0.49 1.04 13.10
C ALA A 74 0.57 0.27 12.30
N TYR A 75 0.25 -0.10 11.07
CA TYR A 75 1.21 -0.69 10.15
C TYR A 75 2.01 0.39 9.45
N LYS A 76 3.34 0.30 9.47
CA LYS A 76 4.23 1.36 8.98
C LYS A 76 5.38 0.82 8.15
N GLN A 77 5.91 1.67 7.27
CA GLN A 77 7.18 1.46 6.56
C GLN A 77 8.04 2.72 6.78
N GLY A 78 9.08 2.59 7.61
CA GLY A 78 9.71 3.75 8.23
C GLY A 78 8.69 4.53 9.06
N ASN A 79 8.57 5.84 8.83
CA ASN A 79 7.63 6.71 9.55
C ASN A 79 6.26 6.83 8.87
N LEU A 80 6.08 6.23 7.68
CA LEU A 80 4.85 6.37 6.90
C LEU A 80 3.88 5.24 7.23
N ALA A 81 2.59 5.55 7.27
CA ALA A 81 1.53 4.55 7.42
C ALA A 81 1.38 3.72 6.15
N LEU A 82 1.03 2.45 6.33
CA LEU A 82 0.69 1.54 5.24
C LEU A 82 -0.80 1.60 4.91
N TYR A 83 -1.06 1.73 3.62
CA TYR A 83 -2.39 1.74 3.04
C TYR A 83 -2.52 0.65 1.99
N VAL A 84 -3.75 0.24 1.73
CA VAL A 84 -4.12 -0.75 0.74
C VAL A 84 -5.17 -0.20 -0.21
N GLN A 85 -5.02 -0.50 -1.50
CA GLN A 85 -6.11 -0.44 -2.46
C GLN A 85 -6.39 -1.85 -2.97
N ARG A 86 -7.64 -2.29 -2.91
CA ARG A 86 -8.08 -3.52 -3.56
C ARG A 86 -8.45 -3.22 -5.01
N VAL A 87 -7.94 -4.02 -5.94
CA VAL A 87 -8.22 -3.91 -7.37
C VAL A 87 -8.53 -5.29 -7.93
N THR A 88 -9.55 -5.38 -8.76
CA THR A 88 -9.86 -6.60 -9.51
C THR A 88 -9.04 -6.60 -10.80
N GLY A 89 -8.38 -7.73 -11.08
CA GLY A 89 -7.68 -7.96 -12.35
C GLY A 89 -8.65 -8.01 -13.54
N ARG A 90 -8.11 -7.88 -14.75
CA ARG A 90 -8.92 -7.89 -16.00
C ARG A 90 -9.71 -9.16 -16.26
N ASP A 91 -9.34 -10.26 -15.63
CA ASP A 91 -9.99 -11.56 -15.79
C ASP A 91 -11.10 -11.83 -14.76
N ASP A 92 -11.43 -10.85 -13.91
CA ASP A 92 -12.41 -10.90 -12.82
C ASP A 92 -12.22 -12.04 -11.78
N ASN A 93 -11.20 -12.88 -11.97
CA ASN A 93 -10.91 -14.04 -11.13
C ASN A 93 -9.83 -13.77 -10.08
N HIS A 94 -9.01 -12.72 -10.25
CA HIS A 94 -7.94 -12.40 -9.32
C HIS A 94 -8.12 -11.01 -8.72
N SER A 95 -8.35 -10.95 -7.41
CA SER A 95 -8.23 -9.71 -6.66
C SER A 95 -6.76 -9.46 -6.34
N MET A 96 -6.37 -8.19 -6.27
CA MET A 96 -5.03 -7.77 -5.91
C MET A 96 -5.09 -6.69 -4.83
N PHE A 97 -4.06 -6.67 -4.00
CA PHE A 97 -3.79 -5.59 -3.06
C PHE A 97 -2.58 -4.80 -3.54
N ILE A 98 -2.78 -3.52 -3.80
CA ILE A 98 -1.69 -2.56 -3.97
C ILE A 98 -1.40 -1.99 -2.59
N ILE A 99 -0.19 -2.24 -2.07
CA ILE A 99 0.24 -1.74 -0.77
C ILE A 99 1.19 -0.58 -0.97
N VAL A 100 0.88 0.55 -0.34
CA VAL A 100 1.72 1.76 -0.38
C VAL A 100 2.03 2.25 1.03
N ALA A 101 3.20 2.84 1.19
CA ALA A 101 3.53 3.68 2.35
C ALA A 101 3.33 5.14 1.94
N ALA A 102 2.46 5.88 2.62
CA ALA A 102 2.08 7.21 2.21
C ALA A 102 1.94 8.18 3.38
N GLY A 103 2.13 9.46 3.10
CA GLY A 103 1.95 10.54 4.07
C GLY A 103 3.02 11.62 3.94
N GLU A 104 3.05 12.51 4.93
CA GLU A 104 4.06 13.56 5.06
C GLU A 104 5.40 12.95 5.47
N ALA A 105 6.41 13.05 4.61
CA ALA A 105 7.76 12.54 4.89
C ALA A 105 8.68 13.63 5.48
N GLN A 106 8.40 14.89 5.17
CA GLN A 106 9.07 16.10 5.65
C GLN A 106 8.03 17.23 5.67
N PRO A 107 8.25 18.33 6.42
CA PRO A 107 7.30 19.44 6.48
C PRO A 107 6.81 19.89 5.09
N ALA A 108 5.50 19.81 4.87
CA ALA A 108 4.80 20.14 3.62
C ALA A 108 5.24 19.33 2.38
N ARG A 109 5.87 18.15 2.57
CA ARG A 109 6.32 17.26 1.50
C ARG A 109 5.74 15.87 1.67
N PHE A 110 4.85 15.51 0.76
CA PHE A 110 4.09 14.27 0.79
C PHE A 110 4.64 13.27 -0.21
N VAL A 111 4.64 12.00 0.17
CA VAL A 111 5.20 10.93 -0.65
C VAL A 111 4.28 9.73 -0.67
N ILE A 112 4.33 8.97 -1.78
CA ILE A 112 3.72 7.65 -1.90
C ILE A 112 4.80 6.71 -2.41
N ASP A 113 5.15 5.73 -1.58
CA ASP A 113 6.08 4.65 -1.92
C ASP A 113 5.29 3.37 -2.14
N LEU A 114 5.38 2.76 -3.33
CA LEU A 114 4.87 1.42 -3.58
C LEU A 114 5.69 0.40 -2.78
N CYS A 115 5.03 -0.34 -1.90
CA CYS A 115 5.61 -1.39 -1.07
C CYS A 115 5.46 -2.78 -1.69
N GLY A 116 4.40 -3.01 -2.47
CA GLY A 116 4.20 -4.24 -3.22
C GLY A 116 2.81 -4.33 -3.84
N VAL A 117 2.65 -5.28 -4.75
CA VAL A 117 1.35 -5.66 -5.33
C VAL A 117 1.18 -7.15 -5.12
N PHE A 118 0.14 -7.55 -4.42
CA PHE A 118 -0.07 -8.93 -3.98
C PHE A 118 -1.35 -9.50 -4.58
N VAL A 119 -1.29 -10.72 -5.09
CA VAL A 119 -2.51 -11.45 -5.48
C VAL A 119 -3.19 -11.99 -4.22
N ASP A 120 -4.48 -11.68 -4.09
CA ASP A 120 -5.42 -12.22 -3.10
C ASP A 120 -5.90 -13.57 -3.65
N GLU A 121 -5.36 -14.67 -3.09
CA GLU A 121 -5.64 -16.07 -3.46
C GLU A 121 -6.63 -16.70 -2.48
#